data_AF-A0A929GU43-F1
#
_entry.id   AF-A0A929GU43-F1
#
_cell.length_a   1.000
_cell.length_b   1.000
_cell.length_c   1.000
_cell.angle_alpha   90.00
_cell.angle_beta   90.00
_cell.angle_gamma   90.00
#
_symmetry.space_group_name_H-M   'P 1'
#
loop_
_entity.id
_entity.type
_entity.pdbx_description
1 polymer ?
#
loop_
_entity_poly.entity_id
_entity_poly.type
_entity_poly.pdbx_seq_one_letter_code
_entity_poly.pdbx_strand_id
1 'polypeptide(L)'
;MGKKKGGEIVMEISEWERDLERERGRKGAFFAQHWQSLIPPQDRPRFKGLEYYPPHPSYSFEPELHEHPEKQVAGMAYTKGNEQDFLRWAEFRFKIGGEEQAIEAYNPWCVYSEAHTCPFVPIENWLEVPILAGEENYPSKRGRA
;
A
#
# COMPACT_ATOMS: atom_id res chain seq x y z
N MET A 1 -34.02 -7.62 36.94
CA MET A 1 -35.00 -7.23 35.89
C MET A 1 -34.39 -6.05 35.12
N GLY A 2 -33.91 -6.15 33.89
CA GLY A 2 -34.40 -6.94 32.77
C GLY A 2 -35.11 -6.03 31.76
N LYS A 3 -34.34 -5.29 30.94
CA LYS A 3 -34.77 -4.86 29.60
C LYS A 3 -33.56 -4.88 28.65
N LYS A 4 -33.49 -5.94 27.83
CA LYS A 4 -32.78 -5.92 26.55
C LYS A 4 -33.69 -5.24 25.52
N LYS A 5 -33.14 -4.28 24.78
CA LYS A 5 -33.44 -4.00 23.37
C LYS A 5 -32.05 -3.83 22.74
N GLY A 6 -31.58 -4.76 21.91
CA GLY A 6 -31.96 -4.80 20.49
C GLY A 6 -31.40 -3.53 19.88
N GLY A 7 -30.17 -3.48 19.40
CA GLY A 7 -29.65 -4.34 18.35
C GLY A 7 -29.29 -3.41 17.20
N GLU A 8 -28.29 -2.57 17.42
CA GLU A 8 -27.57 -1.84 16.40
C GLU A 8 -26.26 -1.43 17.05
N ILE A 9 -25.24 -2.27 16.88
CA ILE A 9 -23.87 -1.80 17.05
C ILE A 9 -23.68 -0.89 15.84
N VAL A 10 -24.10 0.37 15.99
CA VAL A 10 -23.56 1.43 15.15
C VAL A 10 -22.11 1.50 15.62
N MET A 11 -21.27 0.63 15.04
CA MET A 11 -19.84 0.61 15.30
C MET A 11 -19.38 2.04 15.07
N GLU A 12 -18.84 2.63 16.12
CA GLU A 12 -18.24 3.95 16.09
C GLU A 12 -17.07 3.87 15.11
N ILE A 13 -17.34 4.18 13.84
CA ILE A 13 -16.34 4.17 12.77
C ILE A 13 -15.27 5.17 13.21
N SER A 14 -14.06 4.67 13.42
CA SER A 14 -12.94 5.53 13.81
C SER A 14 -12.71 6.62 12.76
N GLU A 15 -12.18 7.77 13.14
CA GLU A 15 -11.83 8.83 12.18
C GLU A 15 -10.93 8.29 11.05
N TRP A 16 -10.01 7.38 11.39
CA TRP A 16 -9.17 6.65 10.45
C TRP A 16 -9.96 5.83 9.41
N GLU A 17 -10.96 5.05 9.84
CA GLU A 17 -11.79 4.26 8.91
C GLU A 17 -12.61 5.17 7.99
N ARG A 18 -13.13 6.29 8.51
CA ARG A 18 -13.88 7.27 7.70
C ARG A 18 -12.98 7.94 6.66
N ASP A 19 -11.75 8.22 7.04
CA ASP A 19 -10.75 8.81 6.18
C ASP A 19 -10.32 7.84 5.08
N LEU A 20 -10.09 6.57 5.45
CA LEU A 20 -9.79 5.51 4.51
C LEU A 20 -10.91 5.31 3.48
N GLU A 21 -12.17 5.23 3.92
CA GLU A 21 -13.31 5.08 3.01
C GLU A 21 -13.51 6.29 2.09
N ARG A 22 -13.22 7.50 2.59
CA ARG A 22 -13.23 8.72 1.76
C ARG A 22 -12.14 8.66 0.67
N GLU A 23 -10.94 8.24 1.01
CA GLU A 23 -9.85 8.09 0.03
C GLU A 23 -10.15 6.99 -1.01
N ARG A 24 -10.73 5.86 -0.58
CA ARG A 24 -11.23 4.81 -1.50
C ARG A 24 -12.27 5.37 -2.46
N GLY A 25 -13.25 6.13 -1.95
CA GLY A 25 -14.27 6.79 -2.76
C GLY A 25 -13.69 7.79 -3.77
N ARG A 26 -12.72 8.61 -3.35
CA ARG A 26 -12.01 9.57 -4.22
C ARG A 26 -11.26 8.84 -5.34
N LYS A 27 -10.54 7.76 -5.03
CA LYS A 27 -9.83 6.93 -6.01
C LYS A 27 -10.79 6.28 -7.00
N GLY A 28 -11.92 5.75 -6.51
CA GLY A 28 -13.00 5.23 -7.36
C GLY A 28 -13.55 6.29 -8.33
N ALA A 29 -13.85 7.49 -7.84
CA ALA A 29 -14.33 8.59 -8.69
C ALA A 29 -13.28 9.02 -9.73
N PHE A 30 -12.01 9.08 -9.33
CA PHE A 30 -10.90 9.38 -10.25
C PHE A 30 -10.86 8.37 -11.40
N PHE A 31 -10.90 7.07 -11.11
CA PHE A 31 -10.89 6.06 -12.16
C PHE A 31 -12.13 6.07 -13.05
N ALA A 32 -13.31 6.37 -12.48
CA ALA A 32 -14.56 6.39 -13.21
C ALA A 32 -14.68 7.61 -14.16
N GLN A 33 -14.16 8.77 -13.78
CA GLN A 33 -14.53 10.04 -14.41
C GLN A 33 -13.34 10.85 -14.95
N HIS A 34 -12.15 10.72 -14.35
CA HIS A 34 -11.04 11.61 -14.68
C HIS A 34 -10.41 11.27 -16.05
N TRP A 35 -9.95 12.28 -16.77
CA TRP A 35 -9.36 12.09 -18.10
C TRP A 35 -8.05 11.29 -18.05
N GLN A 36 -7.22 11.50 -17.02
CA GLN A 36 -5.99 10.72 -16.75
C GLN A 36 -6.25 9.35 -16.11
N SER A 37 -7.51 8.92 -16.00
CA SER A 37 -7.80 7.56 -15.54
C SER A 37 -7.13 6.54 -16.46
N LEU A 38 -6.48 5.55 -15.85
CA LEU A 38 -5.89 4.40 -16.53
C LEU A 38 -6.96 3.45 -17.11
N ILE A 39 -8.23 3.59 -16.71
CA ILE A 39 -9.34 2.82 -17.29
C ILE A 39 -9.72 3.41 -18.65
N PRO A 40 -9.68 2.62 -19.74
CA PRO A 40 -10.06 3.08 -21.06
C PRO A 40 -11.49 3.66 -21.08
N PRO A 41 -11.77 4.77 -21.80
CA PRO A 41 -13.08 5.41 -21.81
C PRO A 41 -14.26 4.47 -22.08
N GLN A 42 -14.07 3.47 -22.95
CA GLN A 42 -15.08 2.46 -23.28
C GLN A 42 -15.42 1.51 -22.12
N ASP A 43 -14.50 1.30 -21.18
CA ASP A 43 -14.68 0.42 -20.03
C ASP A 43 -15.20 1.20 -18.80
N ARG A 44 -15.08 2.54 -18.76
CA ARG A 44 -15.52 3.39 -17.63
C ARG A 44 -17.01 3.24 -17.26
N PRO A 45 -17.98 3.16 -18.21
CA PRO A 45 -19.39 2.94 -17.85
C PRO A 45 -19.66 1.61 -17.13
N ARG A 46 -18.76 0.63 -17.27
CA ARG A 46 -18.85 -0.69 -16.62
C ARG A 46 -18.08 -0.74 -15.30
N PHE A 47 -17.23 0.24 -15.00
CA PHE A 47 -16.46 0.29 -13.77
C PHE A 47 -17.38 0.53 -12.57
N LYS A 48 -17.34 -0.37 -11.59
CA LYS A 48 -18.18 -0.32 -10.37
C LYS A 48 -17.41 0.12 -9.12
N GLY A 49 -16.13 0.45 -9.26
CA GLY A 49 -15.22 0.63 -8.14
C GLY A 49 -14.16 -0.47 -8.11
N LEU A 50 -13.19 -0.29 -7.22
CA LEU A 50 -12.18 -1.31 -6.92
C LEU A 50 -12.67 -2.17 -5.76
N GLU A 51 -12.28 -3.43 -5.77
CA GLU A 51 -12.52 -4.37 -4.66
C GLU A 51 -11.48 -4.12 -3.58
N TYR A 52 -11.92 -4.04 -2.32
CA TYR A 52 -11.06 -3.74 -1.18
C TYR A 52 -11.28 -4.76 -0.07
N TYR A 53 -10.20 -5.15 0.61
CA TYR A 53 -10.30 -5.82 1.89
C TYR A 53 -10.94 -4.89 2.94
N PRO A 54 -11.68 -5.43 3.93
CA PRO A 54 -12.18 -4.63 5.05
C PRO A 54 -11.05 -3.89 5.76
N PRO A 55 -11.28 -2.66 6.24
CA PRO A 55 -10.33 -1.98 7.11
C PRO A 55 -9.96 -2.87 8.29
N HIS A 56 -8.66 -3.10 8.50
CA HIS A 56 -8.18 -3.93 9.59
C HIS A 56 -7.05 -3.18 10.32
N PRO A 57 -7.29 -2.65 11.53
CA PRO A 57 -6.33 -1.81 12.25
C PRO A 57 -4.97 -2.49 12.52
N SER A 58 -4.91 -3.83 12.56
CA SER A 58 -3.64 -4.54 12.77
C SER A 58 -2.65 -4.42 11.60
N TYR A 59 -3.05 -3.84 10.47
CA TYR A 59 -2.17 -3.53 9.35
C TYR A 59 -1.79 -2.03 9.30
N SER A 60 -2.17 -1.26 10.32
CA SER A 60 -1.76 0.13 10.50
C SER A 60 -0.62 0.21 11.50
N PHE A 61 0.55 0.67 11.07
CA PHE A 61 1.76 0.72 11.89
C PHE A 61 2.34 2.14 11.89
N GLU A 62 2.87 2.54 13.04
CA GLU A 62 3.68 3.76 13.20
C GLU A 62 5.04 3.38 13.82
N PRO A 63 5.87 2.58 13.11
CA PRO A 63 7.15 2.13 13.65
C PRO A 63 8.16 3.27 13.67
N GLU A 64 9.05 3.25 14.66
CA GLU A 64 10.20 4.16 14.70
C GLU A 64 11.22 3.79 13.63
N LEU A 65 11.87 4.81 13.06
CA LEU A 65 12.97 4.63 12.11
C LEU A 65 14.27 4.46 12.89
N HIS A 66 14.93 3.32 12.73
CA HIS A 66 16.21 3.04 13.35
C HIS A 66 17.34 3.24 12.33
N GLU A 67 18.08 4.35 12.45
CA GLU A 67 19.22 4.61 11.56
C GLU A 67 20.36 3.62 11.81
N HIS A 68 20.93 3.12 10.71
CA HIS A 68 22.08 2.22 10.78
C HIS A 68 23.35 2.99 11.15
N PRO A 69 24.15 2.51 12.12
CA PRO A 69 25.40 3.15 12.49
C PRO A 69 26.42 3.12 11.34
N GLU A 70 26.40 2.05 10.53
CA GLU A 70 27.18 1.90 9.32
C GLU A 70 26.25 1.72 8.13
N LYS A 71 26.38 2.60 7.14
CA LYS A 71 25.49 2.61 5.97
C LYS A 71 26.11 1.76 4.87
N GLN A 72 25.34 0.80 4.38
CA GLN A 72 25.77 -0.12 3.33
C GLN A 72 25.19 0.31 1.99
N VAL A 73 25.86 -0.08 0.91
CA VAL A 73 25.36 0.15 -0.45
C VAL A 73 24.63 -1.10 -0.93
N ALA A 74 23.41 -0.93 -1.44
CA ALA A 74 22.62 -1.98 -2.08
C ALA A 74 22.35 -1.60 -3.53
N GLY A 75 22.66 -2.51 -4.46
CA GLY A 75 22.27 -2.37 -5.86
C GLY A 75 20.79 -2.68 -6.04
N MET A 76 20.05 -1.80 -6.71
CA MET A 76 18.63 -2.01 -7.00
C MET A 76 18.33 -1.89 -8.48
N ALA A 77 17.48 -2.80 -8.96
CA ALA A 77 17.03 -2.85 -10.35
C ALA A 77 15.92 -1.83 -10.65
N TYR A 78 15.90 -1.37 -11.90
CA TYR A 78 14.88 -0.51 -12.46
C TYR A 78 14.10 -1.22 -13.58
N THR A 79 12.92 -0.68 -13.90
CA THR A 79 12.06 -1.16 -14.99
C THR A 79 12.75 -1.22 -16.35
N LYS A 80 13.74 -0.37 -16.61
CA LYS A 80 14.51 -0.33 -17.86
C LYS A 80 15.69 -1.30 -17.89
N GLY A 81 15.84 -2.16 -16.87
CA GLY A 81 16.88 -3.19 -16.79
C GLY A 81 18.25 -2.68 -16.35
N ASN A 82 18.38 -1.40 -16.01
CA ASN A 82 19.57 -0.87 -15.35
C ASN A 82 19.50 -1.08 -13.83
N GLU A 83 20.67 -1.12 -13.19
CA GLU A 83 20.81 -1.13 -11.75
C GLU A 83 21.47 0.18 -11.28
N GLN A 84 21.14 0.61 -10.06
CA GLN A 84 21.80 1.73 -9.41
C GLN A 84 22.06 1.41 -7.94
N ASP A 85 23.16 1.94 -7.44
CA ASP A 85 23.55 1.85 -6.04
C ASP A 85 22.72 2.83 -5.17
N PHE A 86 22.19 2.30 -4.07
CA PHE A 86 21.47 3.04 -3.05
C PHE A 86 22.09 2.85 -1.69
N LEU A 87 22.00 3.89 -0.87
CA LEU A 87 22.44 3.84 0.52
C LEU A 87 21.33 3.26 1.38
N ARG A 88 21.59 2.10 1.99
CA ARG A 88 20.77 1.54 3.06
C ARG A 88 20.97 2.40 4.30
N TRP A 89 19.94 3.17 4.63
CA TRP A 89 20.05 4.25 5.62
C TRP A 89 19.61 3.79 7.01
N ALA A 90 18.51 3.08 7.09
CA ALA A 90 17.83 2.76 8.33
C ALA A 90 16.91 1.55 8.14
N GLU A 91 16.22 1.14 9.19
CA GLU A 91 15.19 0.11 9.13
C GLU A 91 13.97 0.47 9.99
N PHE A 92 12.82 -0.07 9.62
CA PHE A 92 11.62 -0.10 10.46
C PHE A 92 11.43 -1.50 11.01
N ARG A 93 11.09 -1.59 12.30
CA ARG A 93 10.81 -2.87 12.96
C ARG A 93 9.37 -2.90 13.44
N PHE A 94 8.66 -3.98 13.15
CA PHE A 94 7.27 -4.14 13.56
C PHE A 94 6.88 -5.62 13.62
N LYS A 95 5.80 -5.91 14.34
CA LYS A 95 5.27 -7.26 14.48
C LYS A 95 4.02 -7.44 13.66
N ILE A 96 3.97 -8.50 12.86
CA ILE A 96 2.81 -8.85 12.03
C ILE A 96 2.68 -10.36 11.92
N GLY A 97 1.46 -10.89 11.98
CA GLY A 97 1.23 -12.35 11.96
C GLY A 97 1.84 -13.11 13.15
N GLY A 98 2.26 -12.41 14.20
CA GLY A 98 2.98 -13.00 15.33
C GLY A 98 4.50 -13.04 15.17
N GLU A 99 5.02 -12.60 14.01
CA GLU A 99 6.44 -12.60 13.66
C GLU A 99 7.01 -11.19 13.67
N GLU A 100 8.26 -11.05 14.12
CA GLU A 100 9.00 -9.80 14.02
C GLU A 100 9.48 -9.64 12.57
N GLN A 101 9.20 -8.49 11.97
CA GLN A 101 9.59 -8.14 10.61
C GLN A 101 10.42 -6.86 10.63
N ALA A 102 11.35 -6.77 9.69
CA ALA A 102 12.13 -5.57 9.45
C ALA A 102 12.06 -5.19 7.97
N ILE A 103 11.88 -3.90 7.68
CA ILE A 103 11.94 -3.36 6.32
C ILE A 103 13.06 -2.33 6.29
N GLU A 104 13.99 -2.52 5.36
CA GLU A 104 15.12 -1.64 5.11
C GLU A 104 14.65 -0.37 4.39
N ALA A 105 15.09 0.77 4.91
CA ALA A 105 14.82 2.09 4.39
C ALA A 105 16.04 2.61 3.63
N TYR A 106 15.76 3.09 2.43
CA TYR A 106 16.77 3.56 1.49
C TYR A 106 16.58 5.05 1.23
N ASN A 107 17.65 5.72 0.83
CA ASN A 107 17.58 7.13 0.46
C ASN A 107 17.72 7.31 -1.07
N PRO A 108 16.61 7.24 -1.84
CA PRO A 108 16.67 7.31 -3.30
C PRO A 108 16.58 8.74 -3.85
N TRP A 109 17.28 8.96 -4.97
CA TRP A 109 17.23 10.24 -5.71
C TRP A 109 15.83 10.63 -6.22
N CYS A 110 14.92 9.67 -6.40
CA CYS A 110 13.55 9.93 -6.86
C CYS A 110 12.74 10.83 -5.91
N VAL A 111 13.13 10.93 -4.64
CA VAL A 111 12.51 11.85 -3.67
C VAL A 111 12.95 13.30 -3.91
N TYR A 112 14.16 13.50 -4.45
CA TYR A 112 14.74 14.84 -4.62
C TYR A 112 14.65 15.36 -6.06
N SER A 113 14.24 14.53 -7.01
CA SER A 113 14.26 14.88 -8.43
C SER A 113 13.24 14.11 -9.25
N GLU A 114 12.37 14.84 -9.96
CA GLU A 114 11.41 14.29 -10.92
C GLU A 114 12.10 13.61 -12.13
N ALA A 115 13.38 13.87 -12.36
CA ALA A 115 14.15 13.22 -13.42
C ALA A 115 14.48 11.75 -13.10
N HIS A 116 14.27 11.30 -11.86
CA HIS A 116 14.63 9.96 -11.40
C HIS A 116 13.38 9.14 -11.05
N THR A 117 13.31 7.93 -11.60
CA THR A 117 12.29 6.95 -11.22
C THR A 117 12.69 6.25 -9.92
N CYS A 118 11.74 5.84 -9.08
CA CYS A 118 12.07 5.01 -7.94
C CYS A 118 12.42 3.57 -8.38
N PRO A 119 13.38 2.91 -7.71
CA PRO A 119 13.76 1.54 -8.04
C PRO A 119 12.66 0.55 -7.67
N PHE A 120 12.80 -0.70 -8.10
CA PHE A 120 11.98 -1.79 -7.56
C PHE A 120 12.30 -2.02 -6.08
N VAL A 121 11.26 -2.36 -5.30
CA VAL A 121 11.43 -2.74 -3.90
C VAL A 121 12.35 -3.97 -3.84
N PRO A 122 13.49 -3.90 -3.12
CA PRO A 122 14.44 -5.00 -3.07
C PRO A 122 13.81 -6.22 -2.39
N ILE A 123 14.27 -7.40 -2.78
CA ILE A 123 13.66 -8.67 -2.33
C ILE A 123 13.73 -8.87 -0.80
N GLU A 124 14.74 -8.31 -0.14
CA GLU A 124 14.88 -8.34 1.31
C GLU A 124 13.75 -7.62 2.07
N ASN A 125 13.03 -6.70 1.40
CA ASN A 125 11.87 -6.02 1.97
C ASN A 125 10.56 -6.77 1.68
N TRP A 126 10.61 -7.96 1.09
CA TRP A 126 9.42 -8.75 0.82
C TRP A 126 9.05 -9.55 2.06
N LEU A 127 7.87 -9.25 2.60
CA LEU A 127 7.34 -9.97 3.75
C LEU A 127 6.82 -11.35 3.33
N GLU A 128 7.15 -12.37 4.10
CA GLU A 128 6.63 -13.74 3.89
C GLU A 128 5.18 -13.88 4.41
N VAL A 129 4.77 -12.98 5.30
CA VAL A 129 3.41 -12.95 5.88
C VAL A 129 2.42 -12.29 4.88
N PRO A 130 1.26 -12.91 4.60
CA PRO A 130 0.27 -12.33 3.71
C PRO A 130 -0.37 -11.07 4.33
N ILE A 131 -0.46 -10.02 3.51
CA ILE A 131 -1.09 -8.74 3.87
C ILE A 131 -2.44 -8.63 3.16
N LEU A 132 -3.53 -8.91 3.88
CA LEU A 132 -4.90 -8.81 3.37
C LEU A 132 -5.47 -7.40 3.62
N ALA A 133 -4.78 -6.39 3.08
CA ALA A 133 -5.15 -4.99 3.22
C ALA A 133 -5.07 -4.28 1.86
N GLY A 134 -5.85 -3.19 1.72
CA GLY A 134 -5.89 -2.44 0.47
C GLY A 134 -6.80 -3.09 -0.57
N GLU A 135 -6.40 -3.02 -1.84
CA GLU A 135 -7.17 -3.51 -3.00
C GLU A 135 -7.04 -5.04 -3.10
N GLU A 136 -8.17 -5.74 -3.10
CA GLU A 136 -8.22 -7.22 -3.07
C GLU A 136 -7.81 -7.83 -4.41
N ASN A 137 -8.36 -7.29 -5.48
CA ASN A 137 -8.06 -7.73 -6.84
C ASN A 137 -7.79 -6.52 -7.72
N TYR A 138 -6.69 -6.59 -8.47
CA TYR A 138 -6.65 -5.88 -9.74
C TYR A 138 -7.42 -6.74 -10.74
N PRO A 139 -8.53 -6.28 -11.35
CA PRO A 139 -9.18 -7.01 -12.43
C PRO A 139 -8.25 -6.97 -13.66
N SER A 140 -7.18 -7.76 -13.62
CA SER A 140 -6.37 -8.03 -14.78
C SER A 140 -7.28 -8.80 -15.73
N LYS A 141 -7.55 -8.25 -16.92
CA LYS A 141 -8.00 -9.08 -18.03
C LYS A 141 -6.85 -10.01 -18.40
N ARG A 142 -6.60 -11.06 -17.61
CA ARG A 142 -5.87 -12.24 -18.06
C ARG A 142 -6.80 -13.02 -18.98
N GLY A 143 -6.76 -12.62 -20.24
CA GLY A 143 -7.43 -13.26 -21.36
C GLY A 143 -6.61 -12.99 -22.62
N ARG A 144 -5.55 -13.78 -22.80
CA ARG A 144 -4.95 -14.17 -24.08
C ARG A 144 -3.97 -15.31 -23.81
N ALA A 145 -4.52 -16.54 -23.91
CA ALA A 145 -3.75 -17.70 -24.37
C ALA A 145 -3.55 -17.58 -25.89
#